data_AF-A0A1S1M0K4-F1
#
_entry.id   AF-A0A1S1M0K4-F1
#
_cell.length_a   1.000
_cell.length_b   1.000
_cell.length_c   1.000
_cell.angle_alpha   90.00
_cell.angle_beta   90.00
_cell.angle_gamma   90.00
#
_symmetry.space_group_name_H-M   'P 1'
#
loop_
_entity.id
_entity.type
_entity.pdbx_description
1 polymer ?
#
loop_
_entity_poly.entity_id
_entity_poly.type
_entity_poly.pdbx_seq_one_letter_code
_entity_poly.pdbx_strand_id
1 'polypeptide(L)'
;MKLVQEVAVLALLAKRTLGDVPSVRKLFEAIAGRRDVIDQLFSTAWLRPHFCFSYGFVHSLLDSNGLGVAHEHEQLTRIRGIWAEHPVWAAERLPFRLLDDAWITFVSGHGSIEAIRDKQVYARTGLANLQAAPWMGDVGLYAITHTAMYTTDFGLLPPLDAVEQGWLGPLMLAMLLEGDYDLAGEFAASSLYVEGQASWAEIAIVSNTAAAVFATCGYVPSPSFDEAARQRAVDSDQYVWSNTYHTTLVYGLLHLAAAKADATAAEALFLANRSEILEDASQLSQPLQAIAVRVERVFRLWRTLIPAGYASDKLLRSTVDAFLIQAVRRGSFQDINALLGMTATVGPSPVDAEVRRIFEIQIEVATFASQ
;
A
#
# COMPACT_ATOMS: atom_id res chain seq x y z
N MET A 1 6.37 19.19 -2.26
CA MET A 1 7.38 18.35 -2.96
C MET A 1 6.96 16.89 -3.04
N LYS A 2 6.93 16.13 -1.92
CA LYS A 2 6.56 14.69 -1.91
C LYS A 2 5.25 14.38 -2.65
N LEU A 3 4.17 15.12 -2.38
CA LEU A 3 2.89 14.97 -3.09
C LEU A 3 3.06 15.03 -4.62
N VAL A 4 3.80 16.01 -5.15
CA VAL A 4 3.94 16.18 -6.61
C VAL A 4 4.60 14.95 -7.24
N GLN A 5 5.53 14.32 -6.52
CA GLN A 5 6.18 13.09 -6.99
C GLN A 5 5.21 11.91 -6.98
N GLU A 6 4.43 11.75 -5.92
CA GLU A 6 3.45 10.65 -5.81
C GLU A 6 2.31 10.81 -6.82
N VAL A 7 1.84 12.04 -7.03
CA VAL A 7 0.86 12.36 -8.09
C VAL A 7 1.46 12.13 -9.48
N ALA A 8 2.75 12.42 -9.68
CA ALA A 8 3.44 12.10 -10.93
C ALA A 8 3.54 10.58 -11.16
N VAL A 9 3.82 9.79 -10.13
CA VAL A 9 3.76 8.33 -10.22
C VAL A 9 2.36 7.88 -10.61
N LEU A 10 1.32 8.36 -9.92
CA LEU A 10 -0.07 8.03 -10.25
C LEU A 10 -0.43 8.42 -11.69
N ALA A 11 0.01 9.59 -12.18
CA ALA A 11 -0.23 10.04 -13.55
C ALA A 11 0.47 9.15 -14.59
N LEU A 12 1.71 8.74 -14.33
CA LEU A 12 2.43 7.77 -15.17
C LEU A 12 1.66 6.44 -15.24
N LEU A 13 1.24 5.91 -14.09
CA LEU A 13 0.49 4.65 -14.03
C LEU A 13 -0.87 4.78 -14.72
N ALA A 14 -1.59 5.87 -14.50
CA ALA A 14 -2.87 6.13 -15.12
C ALA A 14 -2.74 6.22 -16.65
N LYS A 15 -1.69 6.88 -17.16
CA LYS A 15 -1.39 6.90 -18.60
C LYS A 15 -1.08 5.51 -19.16
N ARG A 16 -0.29 4.70 -18.43
CA ARG A 16 0.06 3.33 -18.85
C ARG A 16 -1.17 2.41 -18.89
N THR A 17 -2.11 2.58 -17.96
CA THR A 17 -3.30 1.71 -17.86
C THR A 17 -4.46 2.22 -18.73
N LEU A 18 -4.73 3.52 -18.74
CA LEU A 18 -5.92 4.12 -19.36
C LEU A 18 -5.63 4.84 -20.68
N GLY A 19 -4.35 5.06 -21.02
CA GLY A 19 -3.95 5.83 -22.20
C GLY A 19 -4.15 7.35 -22.03
N ASP A 20 -4.25 8.07 -23.15
CA ASP A 20 -4.35 9.53 -23.19
C ASP A 20 -5.79 10.05 -23.02
N VAL A 21 -6.49 9.57 -21.99
CA VAL A 21 -7.84 10.03 -21.67
C VAL A 21 -7.82 11.45 -21.06
N PRO A 22 -8.90 12.24 -21.20
CA PRO A 22 -8.93 13.63 -20.72
C PRO A 22 -8.60 13.81 -19.24
N SER A 23 -8.98 12.86 -18.38
CA SER A 23 -8.68 12.88 -16.94
C SER A 23 -7.17 12.73 -16.66
N VAL A 24 -6.49 11.85 -17.39
CA VAL A 24 -5.02 11.67 -17.30
C VAL A 24 -4.30 12.93 -17.75
N ARG A 25 -4.73 13.53 -18.88
CA ARG A 25 -4.17 14.81 -19.34
C ARG A 25 -4.35 15.91 -18.30
N LYS A 26 -5.54 16.06 -17.73
CA LYS A 26 -5.80 17.04 -16.65
C LYS A 26 -4.89 16.85 -15.45
N LEU A 27 -4.58 15.60 -15.09
CA LEU A 27 -3.66 15.31 -13.99
C LEU A 27 -2.24 15.78 -14.30
N PHE A 28 -1.74 15.53 -15.51
CA PHE A 28 -0.45 16.06 -15.93
C PHE A 28 -0.42 17.59 -16.02
N GLU A 29 -1.48 18.21 -16.53
CA GLU A 29 -1.63 19.67 -16.57
C GLU A 29 -1.64 20.28 -15.16
N ALA A 30 -2.28 19.61 -14.19
CA ALA A 30 -2.27 20.04 -12.79
C ALA A 30 -0.88 19.96 -12.17
N ILE A 31 -0.11 18.89 -12.44
CA ILE A 31 1.30 18.78 -12.05
C ILE A 31 2.11 19.92 -12.69
N ALA A 32 1.99 20.09 -14.00
CA ALA A 32 2.67 21.14 -14.77
C ALA A 32 2.30 22.55 -14.29
N GLY A 33 1.08 22.76 -13.80
CA GLY A 33 0.65 24.03 -13.21
C GLY A 33 1.37 24.40 -11.92
N ARG A 34 2.02 23.44 -11.24
CA ARG A 34 2.80 23.64 -10.00
C ARG A 34 4.28 23.90 -10.28
N ARG A 35 4.56 24.83 -11.20
CA ARG A 35 5.93 25.23 -11.58
C ARG A 35 6.74 25.70 -10.36
N ASP A 36 6.09 26.39 -9.42
CA ASP A 36 6.67 26.80 -8.14
C ASP A 36 7.29 25.62 -7.37
N VAL A 37 6.59 24.48 -7.32
CA VAL A 37 7.07 23.27 -6.66
C VAL A 37 8.12 22.57 -7.52
N ILE A 38 7.92 22.52 -8.83
CA ILE A 38 8.88 21.90 -9.77
C ILE A 38 10.25 22.56 -9.68
N ASP A 39 10.32 23.89 -9.66
CA ASP A 39 11.58 24.63 -9.48
C ASP A 39 12.23 24.37 -8.11
N GLN A 40 11.42 24.16 -7.06
CA GLN A 40 11.92 23.75 -5.74
C GLN A 40 12.46 22.31 -5.74
N LEU A 41 11.87 21.39 -6.53
CA LEU A 41 12.39 20.04 -6.72
C LEU A 41 13.78 20.10 -7.35
N PHE A 42 13.96 20.89 -8.41
CA PHE A 42 15.27 21.11 -9.04
C PHE A 42 16.30 21.68 -8.04
N SER A 43 15.93 22.75 -7.32
CA SER A 43 16.82 23.39 -6.33
C SER A 43 17.24 22.42 -5.23
N THR A 44 16.31 21.57 -4.78
CA THR A 44 16.61 20.56 -3.76
C THR A 44 17.50 19.46 -4.30
N ALA A 45 17.24 18.96 -5.53
CA ALA A 45 18.10 17.99 -6.21
C ALA A 45 19.53 18.52 -6.31
N TRP A 46 19.69 19.78 -6.71
CA TRP A 46 20.99 20.43 -6.85
C TRP A 46 21.76 20.50 -5.52
N LEU A 47 21.08 20.90 -4.44
CA LEU A 47 21.69 20.99 -3.10
C LEU A 47 21.91 19.62 -2.44
N ARG A 48 21.15 18.61 -2.85
CA ARG A 48 21.15 17.27 -2.26
C ARG A 48 21.13 16.22 -3.37
N PRO A 49 22.30 15.91 -3.97
CA PRO A 49 22.38 15.08 -5.18
C PRO A 49 21.75 13.69 -5.06
N HIS A 50 21.63 13.15 -3.85
CA HIS A 50 20.96 11.86 -3.59
C HIS A 50 19.44 11.90 -3.82
N PHE A 51 18.83 13.07 -4.00
CA PHE A 51 17.42 13.21 -4.41
C PHE A 51 17.26 13.50 -5.90
N CYS A 52 18.36 13.62 -6.67
CA CYS A 52 18.28 13.96 -8.09
C CYS A 52 17.37 12.99 -8.87
N PHE A 53 17.38 11.70 -8.56
CA PHE A 53 16.51 10.72 -9.23
C PHE A 53 15.03 10.98 -8.95
N SER A 54 14.64 11.04 -7.68
CA SER A 54 13.24 11.25 -7.29
C SER A 54 12.69 12.57 -7.82
N TYR A 55 13.51 13.61 -7.90
CA TYR A 55 13.10 14.93 -8.40
C TYR A 55 13.17 15.05 -9.92
N GLY A 56 14.21 14.52 -10.55
CA GLY A 56 14.34 14.49 -12.01
C GLY A 56 13.31 13.60 -12.71
N PHE A 57 12.72 12.64 -11.99
CA PHE A 57 11.57 11.87 -12.47
C PHE A 57 10.41 12.75 -12.94
N VAL A 58 10.03 13.76 -12.14
CA VAL A 58 8.90 14.66 -12.47
C VAL A 58 9.20 15.44 -13.75
N HIS A 59 10.42 15.95 -13.91
CA HIS A 59 10.84 16.64 -15.14
C HIS A 59 10.82 15.71 -16.35
N SER A 60 11.41 14.51 -16.23
CA SER A 60 11.41 13.50 -17.31
C SER A 60 9.98 13.12 -17.73
N LEU A 61 9.09 13.01 -16.75
CA LEU A 61 7.69 12.68 -17.00
C LEU A 61 6.96 13.81 -17.74
N LEU A 62 7.13 15.08 -17.34
CA LEU A 62 6.51 16.21 -18.03
C LEU A 62 7.06 16.39 -19.46
N ASP A 63 8.38 16.27 -19.64
CA ASP A 63 9.05 16.37 -20.94
C ASP A 63 8.54 15.30 -21.92
N SER A 64 8.50 14.03 -21.49
CA SER A 64 7.99 12.90 -22.29
C SER A 64 6.49 13.00 -22.63
N ASN A 65 5.75 13.88 -21.97
CA ASN A 65 4.33 14.15 -22.22
C ASN A 65 4.08 15.48 -22.95
N GLY A 66 5.13 16.15 -23.44
CA GLY A 66 5.02 17.42 -24.17
C GLY A 66 4.60 18.61 -23.29
N LEU A 67 4.76 18.50 -21.97
CA LEU A 67 4.40 19.52 -20.98
C LEU A 67 5.64 20.16 -20.33
N GLY A 68 6.84 19.75 -20.75
CA GLY A 68 8.09 20.43 -20.38
C GLY A 68 8.19 21.80 -21.04
N VAL A 69 8.73 22.78 -20.31
CA VAL A 69 9.11 24.09 -20.87
C VAL A 69 10.62 24.15 -21.10
N ALA A 70 11.08 25.06 -21.97
CA ALA A 70 12.51 25.17 -22.34
C ALA A 70 13.45 25.26 -21.13
N HIS A 71 13.07 26.02 -20.10
CA HIS A 71 13.84 26.13 -18.85
C HIS A 71 13.94 24.79 -18.10
N GLU A 72 12.85 24.02 -18.04
CA GLU A 72 12.82 22.70 -17.39
C GLU A 72 13.62 21.66 -18.19
N HIS A 73 13.65 21.78 -19.52
CA HIS A 73 14.49 20.93 -20.35
C HIS A 73 15.99 21.17 -20.06
N GLU A 74 16.37 22.43 -19.85
CA GLU A 74 17.72 22.77 -19.41
C GLU A 74 18.02 22.22 -18.00
N GLN A 75 17.10 22.39 -17.05
CA GLN A 75 17.20 21.82 -15.71
C GLN A 75 17.35 20.28 -15.75
N LEU A 76 16.54 19.60 -16.57
CA LEU A 76 16.61 18.15 -16.77
C LEU A 76 17.94 17.73 -17.39
N THR A 77 18.46 18.48 -18.36
CA THR A 77 19.77 18.23 -18.96
C THR A 77 20.88 18.34 -17.91
N ARG A 78 20.82 19.33 -17.02
CA ARG A 78 21.78 19.48 -15.91
C ARG A 78 21.66 18.33 -14.90
N ILE A 79 20.44 17.94 -14.52
CA ILE A 79 20.21 16.78 -13.65
C ILE A 79 20.78 15.50 -14.28
N ARG A 80 20.55 15.29 -15.58
CA ARG A 80 21.09 14.15 -16.33
C ARG A 80 22.62 14.15 -16.37
N GLY A 81 23.25 15.32 -16.46
CA GLY A 81 24.70 15.47 -16.33
C GLY A 81 25.22 14.97 -14.98
N ILE A 82 24.58 15.37 -13.88
CA ILE A 82 24.92 14.90 -12.52
C ILE A 82 24.78 13.38 -12.43
N TRP A 83 23.70 12.81 -12.97
CA TRP A 83 23.47 11.37 -12.96
C TRP A 83 24.57 10.58 -13.68
N ALA A 84 25.01 11.07 -14.83
CA ALA A 84 26.01 10.40 -15.65
C ALA A 84 27.42 10.48 -15.03
N GLU A 85 27.79 11.61 -14.44
CA GLU A 85 29.14 11.85 -13.94
C GLU A 85 29.33 11.37 -12.49
N HIS A 86 28.32 11.56 -11.64
CA HIS A 86 28.42 11.32 -10.20
C HIS A 86 27.10 10.80 -9.61
N PRO A 87 26.74 9.51 -9.80
CA PRO A 87 25.57 8.96 -9.13
C PRO A 87 25.82 8.93 -7.62
N VAL A 88 25.26 9.92 -6.91
CA VAL A 88 25.33 10.00 -5.45
C VAL A 88 24.18 9.18 -4.87
N TRP A 89 24.51 8.02 -4.35
CA TRP A 89 23.57 7.18 -3.60
C TRP A 89 23.60 7.60 -2.12
N ALA A 90 22.47 7.49 -1.41
CA ALA A 90 22.51 7.66 0.04
C ALA A 90 23.28 6.48 0.67
N ALA A 91 24.17 6.77 1.63
CA ALA A 91 25.12 5.78 2.15
C ALA A 91 24.46 4.63 2.94
N GLU A 92 23.28 4.85 3.50
CA GLU A 92 22.51 3.85 4.25
C GLU A 92 21.07 3.84 3.74
N ARG A 93 20.65 2.71 3.15
CA ARG A 93 19.29 2.51 2.67
C ARG A 93 18.79 1.12 3.02
N LEU A 94 17.55 1.07 3.49
CA LEU A 94 16.81 -0.18 3.62
C LEU A 94 16.67 -0.84 2.24
N PRO A 95 16.64 -2.18 2.12
CA PRO A 95 16.61 -2.87 0.83
C PRO A 95 15.54 -2.36 -0.15
N PHE A 96 14.32 -2.07 0.31
CA PHE A 96 13.26 -1.55 -0.56
C PHE A 96 13.55 -0.15 -1.11
N ARG A 97 14.37 0.66 -0.44
CA ARG A 97 14.80 1.99 -0.91
C ARG A 97 15.86 1.91 -2.00
N LEU A 98 16.58 0.79 -2.11
CA LEU A 98 17.42 0.50 -3.28
C LEU A 98 16.55 0.17 -4.49
N LEU A 99 15.46 -0.57 -4.29
CA LEU A 99 14.49 -0.88 -5.34
C LEU A 99 13.71 0.37 -5.81
N ASP A 100 13.37 1.27 -4.89
CA ASP A 100 12.78 2.59 -5.18
C ASP A 100 13.68 3.40 -6.13
N ASP A 101 14.96 3.56 -5.79
CA ASP A 101 15.92 4.26 -6.65
C ASP A 101 16.11 3.55 -8.00
N ALA A 102 16.26 2.21 -7.97
CA ALA A 102 16.40 1.42 -9.20
C ALA A 102 15.18 1.59 -10.12
N TRP A 103 13.97 1.59 -9.56
CA TRP A 103 12.73 1.77 -10.29
C TRP A 103 12.61 3.18 -10.86
N ILE A 104 12.84 4.22 -10.05
CA ILE A 104 12.84 5.61 -10.50
C ILE A 104 13.84 5.82 -11.64
N THR A 105 15.04 5.25 -11.52
CA THR A 105 16.10 5.35 -12.55
C THR A 105 15.66 4.62 -13.83
N PHE A 106 15.09 3.42 -13.69
CA PHE A 106 14.55 2.63 -14.80
C PHE A 106 13.44 3.38 -15.56
N VAL A 107 12.41 3.87 -14.87
CA VAL A 107 11.30 4.57 -15.53
C VAL A 107 11.69 5.94 -16.09
N SER A 108 12.79 6.52 -15.60
CA SER A 108 13.39 7.74 -16.16
C SER A 108 14.27 7.47 -17.40
N GLY A 109 14.43 6.22 -17.82
CA GLY A 109 15.22 5.83 -19.00
C GLY A 109 16.74 5.75 -18.77
N HIS A 110 17.18 5.76 -17.51
CA HIS A 110 18.61 5.72 -17.15
C HIS A 110 19.02 4.43 -16.43
N GLY A 111 18.04 3.64 -15.97
CA GLY A 111 18.25 2.38 -15.28
C GLY A 111 17.97 1.19 -16.19
N SER A 112 18.09 0.00 -15.62
CA SER A 112 17.84 -1.24 -16.32
C SER A 112 16.82 -2.10 -15.58
N ILE A 113 16.17 -3.01 -16.31
CA ILE A 113 15.22 -3.95 -15.71
C ILE A 113 15.92 -4.89 -14.73
N GLU A 114 17.19 -5.21 -14.95
CA GLU A 114 18.00 -6.06 -14.07
C GLU A 114 18.15 -5.44 -12.68
N ALA A 115 18.27 -4.10 -12.59
CA ALA A 115 18.43 -3.41 -11.31
C ALA A 115 17.18 -3.54 -10.42
N ILE A 116 15.98 -3.41 -10.98
CA ILE A 116 14.73 -3.63 -10.23
C ILE A 116 14.42 -5.11 -10.02
N ARG A 117 15.11 -6.00 -10.74
CA ARG A 117 14.99 -7.46 -10.63
C ARG A 117 16.18 -8.12 -9.94
N ASP A 118 16.92 -7.37 -9.12
CA ASP A 118 18.04 -7.90 -8.34
C ASP A 118 17.52 -8.86 -7.25
N LYS A 119 17.75 -10.17 -7.46
CA LYS A 119 17.34 -11.23 -6.53
C LYS A 119 18.04 -11.14 -5.16
N GLN A 120 19.26 -10.61 -5.09
CA GLN A 120 19.99 -10.47 -3.84
C GLN A 120 19.40 -9.35 -2.98
N VAL A 121 19.00 -8.24 -3.61
CA VAL A 121 18.26 -7.17 -2.93
C VAL A 121 16.88 -7.67 -2.52
N TYR A 122 16.15 -8.32 -3.43
CA TYR A 122 14.81 -8.86 -3.17
C TYR A 122 14.77 -9.82 -1.96
N ALA A 123 15.71 -10.77 -1.87
CA ALA A 123 15.75 -11.74 -0.78
C ALA A 123 15.88 -11.13 0.63
N ARG A 124 16.31 -9.85 0.72
CA ARG A 124 16.46 -9.10 1.98
C ARG A 124 15.28 -8.18 2.29
N THR A 125 14.23 -8.20 1.47
CA THR A 125 13.03 -7.36 1.65
C THR A 125 12.00 -8.04 2.55
N GLY A 126 11.03 -7.27 3.03
CA GLY A 126 9.88 -7.82 3.76
C GLY A 126 9.00 -8.72 2.89
N LEU A 127 8.89 -8.44 1.58
CA LEU A 127 8.06 -9.24 0.67
C LEU A 127 8.62 -10.66 0.47
N ALA A 128 9.95 -10.81 0.47
CA ALA A 128 10.58 -12.13 0.46
C ALA A 128 10.48 -12.87 1.80
N ASN A 129 10.08 -12.17 2.88
CA ASN A 129 10.08 -12.67 4.26
C ASN A 129 8.75 -12.37 4.98
N LEU A 130 7.62 -12.66 4.32
CA LEU A 130 6.28 -12.34 4.83
C LEU A 130 5.94 -12.99 6.17
N GLN A 131 6.61 -14.09 6.52
CA GLN A 131 6.49 -14.71 7.84
C GLN A 131 6.72 -13.71 8.97
N ALA A 132 7.63 -12.75 8.80
CA ALA A 132 7.91 -11.73 9.82
C ALA A 132 6.86 -10.61 9.90
N ALA A 133 5.95 -10.49 8.92
CA ALA A 133 5.02 -9.37 8.78
C ALA A 133 4.12 -9.12 10.01
N PRO A 134 3.59 -10.14 10.73
CA PRO A 134 2.79 -9.90 11.93
C PRO A 134 3.50 -9.11 13.02
N TRP A 135 4.84 -9.13 13.05
CA TRP A 135 5.66 -8.44 14.05
C TRP A 135 6.28 -7.13 13.54
N MET A 136 6.04 -6.76 12.29
CA MET A 136 6.54 -5.51 11.73
C MET A 136 5.68 -4.33 12.19
N GLY A 137 6.33 -3.20 12.50
CA GLY A 137 5.65 -1.91 12.53
C GLY A 137 5.33 -1.41 11.13
N ASP A 138 4.60 -0.31 11.04
CA ASP A 138 4.03 0.19 9.78
C ASP A 138 5.09 0.44 8.70
N VAL A 139 6.26 0.96 9.09
CA VAL A 139 7.40 1.17 8.17
C VAL A 139 7.83 -0.13 7.48
N GLY A 140 7.80 -1.25 8.20
CA GLY A 140 8.10 -2.57 7.63
C GLY A 140 7.01 -3.07 6.69
N LEU A 141 5.74 -2.78 7.01
CA LEU A 141 4.61 -3.11 6.16
C LEU A 141 4.62 -2.29 4.85
N TYR A 142 4.88 -0.98 4.92
CA TYR A 142 5.12 -0.14 3.74
C TYR A 142 6.30 -0.67 2.90
N ALA A 143 7.35 -1.19 3.53
CA ALA A 143 8.47 -1.78 2.79
C ALA A 143 8.03 -3.02 1.99
N ILE A 144 7.06 -3.80 2.47
CA ILE A 144 6.51 -4.95 1.73
C ILE A 144 5.77 -4.47 0.48
N THR A 145 4.83 -3.54 0.65
CA THR A 145 3.98 -3.05 -0.44
C THR A 145 4.79 -2.34 -1.53
N HIS A 146 5.73 -1.47 -1.14
CA HIS A 146 6.65 -0.82 -2.07
C HIS A 146 7.55 -1.83 -2.80
N THR A 147 8.04 -2.88 -2.12
CA THR A 147 8.81 -3.93 -2.80
C THR A 147 7.97 -4.61 -3.89
N ALA A 148 6.70 -4.92 -3.61
CA ALA A 148 5.80 -5.51 -4.59
C ALA A 148 5.61 -4.59 -5.80
N MET A 149 5.39 -3.30 -5.56
CA MET A 149 5.20 -2.29 -6.61
C MET A 149 6.45 -2.13 -7.49
N TYR A 150 7.63 -1.94 -6.90
CA TYR A 150 8.84 -1.65 -7.66
C TYR A 150 9.37 -2.85 -8.46
N THR A 151 9.35 -4.05 -7.86
CA THR A 151 9.87 -5.27 -8.53
C THR A 151 8.99 -5.76 -9.67
N THR A 152 7.71 -5.38 -9.66
CA THR A 152 6.75 -5.69 -10.72
C THR A 152 6.53 -4.52 -11.69
N ASP A 153 7.20 -3.38 -11.52
CA ASP A 153 6.88 -2.13 -12.22
C ASP A 153 5.35 -1.86 -12.22
N PHE A 154 4.76 -1.91 -11.02
CA PHE A 154 3.33 -1.79 -10.76
C PHE A 154 2.50 -2.77 -11.63
N GLY A 155 2.90 -4.03 -11.59
CA GLY A 155 2.30 -5.15 -12.33
C GLY A 155 2.58 -5.19 -13.83
N LEU A 156 3.50 -4.38 -14.39
CA LEU A 156 3.90 -4.50 -15.80
C LEU A 156 4.84 -5.68 -16.03
N LEU A 157 5.51 -6.13 -14.98
CA LEU A 157 6.41 -7.28 -14.97
C LEU A 157 5.82 -8.36 -14.05
N PRO A 158 6.06 -9.64 -14.36
CA PRO A 158 5.69 -10.71 -13.45
C PRO A 158 6.46 -10.61 -12.13
N PRO A 159 5.93 -11.16 -11.03
CA PRO A 159 6.62 -11.22 -9.76
C PRO A 159 8.00 -11.87 -9.90
N LEU A 160 8.95 -11.42 -9.08
CA LEU A 160 10.34 -11.88 -9.14
C LEU A 160 10.49 -13.33 -8.66
N ASP A 161 9.78 -13.67 -7.59
CA ASP A 161 9.60 -15.02 -7.07
C ASP A 161 8.13 -15.20 -6.64
N ALA A 162 7.71 -16.46 -6.47
CA ALA A 162 6.36 -16.75 -6.01
C ALA A 162 6.15 -16.22 -4.58
N VAL A 163 5.08 -15.44 -4.38
CA VAL A 163 4.66 -15.01 -3.05
C VAL A 163 3.79 -16.12 -2.44
N GLU A 164 4.11 -16.53 -1.22
CA GLU A 164 3.33 -17.53 -0.49
C GLU A 164 1.90 -17.02 -0.30
N GLN A 165 0.93 -17.79 -0.77
CA GLN A 165 -0.49 -17.46 -0.62
C GLN A 165 -0.89 -17.49 0.86
N GLY A 166 -1.84 -16.61 1.22
CA GLY A 166 -2.40 -16.58 2.58
C GLY A 166 -1.74 -15.56 3.52
N TRP A 167 -0.83 -14.72 3.02
CA TRP A 167 -0.25 -13.62 3.80
C TRP A 167 -0.85 -12.26 3.47
N LEU A 168 -0.89 -11.86 2.20
CA LEU A 168 -1.31 -10.50 1.82
C LEU A 168 -2.79 -10.22 2.09
N GLY A 169 -3.67 -11.20 1.87
CA GLY A 169 -5.10 -11.14 2.22
C GLY A 169 -5.34 -10.85 3.70
N PRO A 170 -4.82 -11.66 4.63
CA PRO A 170 -4.92 -11.36 6.05
C PRO A 170 -4.26 -10.04 6.48
N LEU A 171 -3.11 -9.67 5.89
CA LEU A 171 -2.45 -8.39 6.18
C LEU A 171 -3.32 -7.19 5.78
N MET A 172 -3.89 -7.17 4.57
CA MET A 172 -4.76 -6.06 4.15
C MET A 172 -6.00 -5.94 5.05
N LEU A 173 -6.59 -7.07 5.45
CA LEU A 173 -7.74 -7.09 6.35
C LEU A 173 -7.37 -6.66 7.78
N ALA A 174 -6.18 -7.01 8.26
CA ALA A 174 -5.69 -6.56 9.57
C ALA A 174 -5.51 -5.04 9.59
N MET A 175 -4.97 -4.45 8.53
CA MET A 175 -4.83 -2.99 8.39
C MET A 175 -6.20 -2.31 8.32
N LEU A 176 -7.16 -2.91 7.60
CA LEU A 176 -8.52 -2.41 7.57
C LEU A 176 -9.19 -2.43 8.96
N LEU A 177 -8.95 -3.47 9.77
CA LEU A 177 -9.41 -3.53 11.17
C LEU A 177 -8.77 -2.46 12.08
N GLU A 178 -7.59 -1.97 11.72
CA GLU A 178 -6.92 -0.86 12.40
C GLU A 178 -7.39 0.52 11.89
N GLY A 179 -8.27 0.55 10.88
CA GLY A 179 -8.71 1.79 10.22
C GLY A 179 -7.63 2.37 9.28
N ASP A 180 -6.59 1.60 8.98
CA ASP A 180 -5.52 2.00 8.09
C ASP A 180 -5.87 1.66 6.64
N TYR A 181 -6.65 2.56 6.03
CA TYR A 181 -7.01 2.47 4.61
C TYR A 181 -5.79 2.59 3.68
N ASP A 182 -4.69 3.15 4.17
CA ASP A 182 -3.45 3.36 3.41
C ASP A 182 -2.79 2.00 3.16
N LEU A 183 -2.35 1.34 4.24
CA LEU A 183 -1.72 0.03 4.13
C LEU A 183 -2.70 -1.03 3.62
N ALA A 184 -3.99 -0.97 3.99
CA ALA A 184 -4.98 -1.89 3.45
C ALA A 184 -5.08 -1.78 1.92
N GLY A 185 -5.15 -0.55 1.39
CA GLY A 185 -5.21 -0.29 -0.05
C GLY A 185 -3.93 -0.68 -0.78
N GLU A 186 -2.77 -0.39 -0.20
CA GLU A 186 -1.48 -0.77 -0.77
C GLU A 186 -1.28 -2.29 -0.81
N PHE A 187 -1.68 -3.02 0.24
CA PHE A 187 -1.64 -4.49 0.22
C PHE A 187 -2.63 -5.08 -0.80
N ALA A 188 -3.83 -4.49 -0.93
CA ALA A 188 -4.78 -4.92 -1.96
C ALA A 188 -4.22 -4.72 -3.37
N ALA A 189 -3.59 -3.57 -3.65
CA ALA A 189 -2.91 -3.32 -4.93
C ALA A 189 -1.72 -4.28 -5.13
N SER A 190 -0.94 -4.52 -4.07
CA SER A 190 0.21 -5.43 -4.10
C SER A 190 -0.21 -6.86 -4.42
N SER A 191 -1.29 -7.37 -3.81
CA SER A 191 -1.86 -8.70 -4.08
C SER A 191 -2.16 -8.88 -5.59
N LEU A 192 -2.72 -7.86 -6.24
CA LEU A 192 -2.97 -7.86 -7.69
C LEU A 192 -1.68 -7.90 -8.53
N TYR A 193 -0.55 -7.43 -8.00
CA TYR A 193 0.73 -7.38 -8.71
C TYR A 193 1.55 -8.66 -8.55
N VAL A 194 1.51 -9.31 -7.37
CA VAL A 194 2.45 -10.39 -7.04
C VAL A 194 1.83 -11.77 -6.85
N GLU A 195 0.53 -11.87 -6.58
CA GLU A 195 -0.12 -13.17 -6.40
C GLU A 195 -0.61 -13.73 -7.74
N GLY A 196 -0.22 -14.97 -8.06
CA GLY A 196 -0.72 -15.64 -9.27
C GLY A 196 -2.22 -15.94 -9.24
N GLN A 197 -2.82 -15.95 -8.04
CA GLN A 197 -4.27 -15.94 -7.83
C GLN A 197 -4.57 -14.89 -6.77
N ALA A 198 -5.14 -13.77 -7.19
CA ALA A 198 -5.44 -12.66 -6.29
C ALA A 198 -6.46 -13.06 -5.21
N SER A 199 -6.28 -12.49 -4.03
CA SER A 199 -7.19 -12.61 -2.87
C SER A 199 -8.45 -11.75 -3.09
N TRP A 200 -9.25 -12.09 -4.11
CA TRP A 200 -10.32 -11.22 -4.61
C TRP A 200 -11.40 -10.88 -3.58
N ALA A 201 -11.70 -11.78 -2.64
CA ALA A 201 -12.68 -11.51 -1.58
C ALA A 201 -12.18 -10.39 -0.66
N GLU A 202 -10.92 -10.47 -0.23
CA GLU A 202 -10.25 -9.50 0.62
C GLU A 202 -10.06 -8.16 -0.11
N ILE A 203 -9.65 -8.19 -1.37
CA ILE A 203 -9.56 -7.00 -2.23
C ILE A 203 -10.94 -6.34 -2.34
N ALA A 204 -12.01 -7.11 -2.55
CA ALA A 204 -13.36 -6.57 -2.64
C ALA A 204 -13.82 -5.90 -1.35
N ILE A 205 -13.49 -6.47 -0.20
CA ILE A 205 -13.78 -5.87 1.11
C ILE A 205 -13.08 -4.51 1.23
N VAL A 206 -11.76 -4.45 0.98
CA VAL A 206 -10.98 -3.21 1.08
C VAL A 206 -11.50 -2.17 0.08
N SER A 207 -11.64 -2.54 -1.20
CA SER A 207 -12.11 -1.66 -2.27
C SER A 207 -13.50 -1.09 -2.02
N ASN A 208 -14.46 -1.92 -1.60
CA ASN A 208 -15.83 -1.46 -1.34
C ASN A 208 -15.91 -0.60 -0.08
N THR A 209 -15.11 -0.90 0.95
CA THR A 209 -15.03 -0.05 2.14
C THR A 209 -14.45 1.32 1.78
N ALA A 210 -13.31 1.37 1.07
CA ALA A 210 -12.71 2.63 0.63
C ALA A 210 -13.61 3.43 -0.32
N ALA A 211 -14.33 2.76 -1.23
CA ALA A 211 -15.28 3.41 -2.13
C ALA A 211 -16.46 4.03 -1.40
N ALA A 212 -17.01 3.36 -0.39
CA ALA A 212 -18.08 3.90 0.43
C ALA A 212 -17.60 5.14 1.22
N VAL A 213 -16.36 5.11 1.74
CA VAL A 213 -15.76 6.26 2.44
C VAL A 213 -15.56 7.43 1.47
N PHE A 214 -14.97 7.16 0.31
CA PHE A 214 -14.73 8.17 -0.71
C PHE A 214 -16.04 8.79 -1.24
N ALA A 215 -17.08 7.98 -1.44
CA ALA A 215 -18.40 8.48 -1.87
C ALA A 215 -19.05 9.40 -0.82
N THR A 216 -18.79 9.16 0.46
CA THR A 216 -19.36 9.95 1.57
C THR A 216 -18.56 11.23 1.80
N CYS A 217 -17.23 11.14 1.78
CA CYS A 217 -16.33 12.22 2.22
C CYS A 217 -15.68 13.00 1.06
N GLY A 218 -15.60 12.42 -0.14
CA GLY A 218 -14.78 12.94 -1.26
C GLY A 218 -13.28 12.68 -1.11
N TYR A 219 -12.88 11.97 -0.06
CA TYR A 219 -11.50 11.60 0.26
C TYR A 219 -11.47 10.32 1.10
N VAL A 220 -10.29 9.70 1.22
CA VAL A 220 -10.06 8.56 2.13
C VAL A 220 -9.19 9.03 3.30
N PRO A 221 -9.64 8.91 4.57
CA PRO A 221 -8.90 9.36 5.74
C PRO A 221 -7.65 8.52 5.99
N SER A 222 -6.54 9.17 6.38
CA SER A 222 -5.36 8.49 6.92
C SER A 222 -5.63 7.94 8.33
N PRO A 223 -4.77 7.04 8.84
CA PRO A 223 -4.85 6.58 10.23
C PRO A 223 -4.79 7.71 11.26
N SER A 224 -4.16 8.83 10.91
CA SER A 224 -4.01 10.01 11.78
C SER A 224 -5.15 11.03 11.65
N PHE A 225 -6.12 10.79 10.77
CA PHE A 225 -7.25 11.69 10.58
C PHE A 225 -8.18 11.65 11.80
N ASP A 226 -8.33 12.78 12.48
CA ASP A 226 -9.25 12.97 13.61
C ASP A 226 -10.32 13.99 13.20
N GLU A 227 -11.56 13.53 13.11
CA GLU A 227 -12.71 14.37 12.77
C GLU A 227 -12.91 15.50 13.77
N ALA A 228 -12.65 15.27 15.06
CA ALA A 228 -12.75 16.30 16.08
C ALA A 228 -11.63 17.34 15.93
N ALA A 229 -10.42 16.92 15.52
CA ALA A 229 -9.33 17.84 15.19
C ALA A 229 -9.63 18.65 13.93
N ARG A 230 -10.24 18.04 12.89
CA ARG A 230 -10.72 18.75 11.70
C ARG A 230 -11.67 19.89 12.07
N GLN A 231 -12.68 19.61 12.89
CA GLN A 231 -13.67 20.60 13.31
C GLN A 231 -13.07 21.77 14.10
N ARG A 232 -11.91 21.56 14.74
CA ARG A 232 -11.19 22.61 15.48
C ARG A 232 -10.07 23.28 14.67
N ALA A 233 -9.76 22.80 13.46
CA ALA A 233 -8.67 23.32 12.66
C ALA A 233 -8.98 24.74 12.17
N VAL A 234 -7.97 25.62 12.19
CA VAL A 234 -8.09 26.98 11.64
C VAL A 234 -8.34 26.95 10.13
N ASP A 235 -7.70 26.01 9.46
CA ASP A 235 -7.88 25.73 8.03
C ASP A 235 -8.27 24.25 7.87
N SER A 236 -9.57 24.00 7.81
CA SER A 236 -10.12 22.65 7.68
C SER A 236 -9.73 22.00 6.36
N ASP A 237 -9.62 22.76 5.27
CA ASP A 237 -9.29 22.22 3.95
C ASP A 237 -7.84 21.76 3.91
N GLN A 238 -6.92 22.57 4.47
CA GLN A 238 -5.52 22.20 4.62
C GLN A 238 -5.36 20.98 5.54
N TYR A 239 -6.14 20.89 6.63
CA TYR A 239 -6.13 19.72 7.51
C TYR A 239 -6.58 18.45 6.79
N VAL A 240 -7.71 18.52 6.06
CA VAL A 240 -8.22 17.41 5.26
C VAL A 240 -7.17 16.99 4.25
N TRP A 241 -6.61 17.93 3.50
CA TRP A 241 -5.59 17.64 2.51
C TRP A 241 -4.37 16.94 3.13
N SER A 242 -3.81 17.46 4.23
CA SER A 242 -2.60 16.90 4.83
C SER A 242 -2.79 15.50 5.44
N ASN A 243 -4.03 15.15 5.78
CA ASN A 243 -4.38 13.87 6.42
C ASN A 243 -5.16 12.92 5.49
N THR A 244 -5.29 13.23 4.20
CA THR A 244 -6.07 12.37 3.29
C THR A 244 -5.43 12.22 1.92
N TYR A 245 -4.43 13.04 1.56
CA TYR A 245 -3.90 13.02 0.20
C TYR A 245 -3.29 11.65 -0.14
N HIS A 246 -2.49 11.05 0.74
CA HIS A 246 -1.76 9.81 0.43
C HIS A 246 -2.71 8.63 0.30
N THR A 247 -3.57 8.43 1.30
CA THR A 247 -4.65 7.43 1.27
C THR A 247 -5.57 7.59 0.07
N THR A 248 -5.85 8.81 -0.37
CA THR A 248 -6.63 9.06 -1.59
C THR A 248 -5.86 8.70 -2.87
N LEU A 249 -4.54 8.91 -2.91
CA LEU A 249 -3.70 8.42 -4.01
C LEU A 249 -3.63 6.90 -4.02
N VAL A 250 -3.52 6.25 -2.86
CA VAL A 250 -3.55 4.79 -2.75
C VAL A 250 -4.89 4.22 -3.21
N TYR A 251 -6.01 4.87 -2.89
CA TYR A 251 -7.31 4.52 -3.45
C TYR A 251 -7.31 4.59 -4.99
N GLY A 252 -6.77 5.66 -5.57
CA GLY A 252 -6.59 5.77 -7.02
C GLY A 252 -5.66 4.70 -7.60
N LEU A 253 -4.58 4.36 -6.90
CA LEU A 253 -3.65 3.30 -7.28
C LEU A 253 -4.34 1.93 -7.31
N LEU A 254 -5.17 1.62 -6.32
CA LEU A 254 -5.94 0.38 -6.25
C LEU A 254 -6.90 0.24 -7.44
N HIS A 255 -7.56 1.34 -7.85
CA HIS A 255 -8.36 1.37 -9.08
C HIS A 255 -7.53 1.01 -10.31
N LEU A 256 -6.35 1.60 -10.46
CA LEU A 256 -5.46 1.30 -11.59
C LEU A 256 -4.94 -0.14 -11.56
N ALA A 257 -4.63 -0.66 -10.38
CA ALA A 257 -4.23 -2.06 -10.19
C ALA A 257 -5.34 -3.01 -10.62
N ALA A 258 -6.57 -2.77 -10.17
CA ALA A 258 -7.73 -3.59 -10.49
C ALA A 258 -8.05 -3.56 -12.00
N ALA A 259 -8.09 -2.36 -12.59
CA ALA A 259 -8.36 -2.18 -14.02
C ALA A 259 -7.35 -2.92 -14.91
N LYS A 260 -6.11 -3.05 -14.44
CA LYS A 260 -5.06 -3.78 -15.14
C LYS A 260 -5.14 -5.29 -14.97
N ALA A 261 -5.57 -5.77 -13.80
CA ALA A 261 -5.68 -7.19 -13.51
C ALA A 261 -6.82 -7.85 -14.28
N ASP A 262 -8.01 -7.24 -14.29
CA ASP A 262 -9.17 -7.64 -15.10
C ASP A 262 -10.24 -6.54 -15.03
N ALA A 263 -10.63 -5.98 -16.19
CA ALA A 263 -11.62 -4.91 -16.27
C ALA A 263 -13.02 -5.32 -15.74
N THR A 264 -13.42 -6.58 -15.92
CA THR A 264 -14.74 -7.06 -15.43
C THR A 264 -14.73 -7.19 -13.92
N ALA A 265 -13.60 -7.62 -13.35
CA ALA A 265 -13.42 -7.67 -11.91
C ALA A 265 -13.35 -6.26 -11.31
N ALA A 266 -12.71 -5.31 -12.00
CA ALA A 266 -12.61 -3.93 -11.54
C ALA A 266 -13.97 -3.23 -11.39
N GLU A 267 -14.95 -3.50 -12.26
CA GLU A 267 -16.30 -2.91 -12.16
C GLU A 267 -17.13 -3.50 -11.00
N ALA A 268 -16.89 -4.76 -10.65
CA ALA A 268 -17.52 -5.40 -9.50
C ALA A 268 -16.91 -4.91 -8.17
N LEU A 269 -15.69 -4.37 -8.23
CA LEU A 269 -15.04 -3.66 -7.14
C LEU A 269 -15.52 -2.20 -7.12
N PHE A 270 -15.52 -1.56 -5.95
CA PHE A 270 -15.88 -0.15 -5.76
C PHE A 270 -17.38 0.20 -5.90
N LEU A 271 -18.25 -0.68 -5.41
CA LEU A 271 -19.70 -0.43 -5.34
C LEU A 271 -20.03 0.56 -4.21
N ALA A 272 -20.18 1.84 -4.54
CA ALA A 272 -20.40 2.95 -3.59
C ALA A 272 -21.73 2.89 -2.79
N ASN A 273 -22.72 2.10 -3.23
CA ASN A 273 -24.08 2.08 -2.65
C ASN A 273 -24.20 1.31 -1.31
N ARG A 274 -23.11 1.18 -0.54
CA ARG A 274 -23.06 0.38 0.70
C ARG A 274 -22.59 1.19 1.92
N SER A 275 -23.02 2.45 2.01
CA SER A 275 -22.60 3.41 3.05
C SER A 275 -22.97 3.00 4.48
N GLU A 276 -24.00 2.16 4.68
CA GLU A 276 -24.46 1.71 6.01
C GLU A 276 -23.42 0.86 6.78
N ILE A 277 -22.33 0.44 6.13
CA ILE A 277 -21.36 -0.53 6.67
C ILE A 277 -20.21 0.12 7.47
N LEU A 278 -20.00 1.44 7.33
CA LEU A 278 -18.76 2.09 7.76
C LEU A 278 -18.69 2.53 9.22
N GLU A 279 -19.82 2.89 9.84
CA GLU A 279 -19.83 3.41 11.23
C GLU A 279 -19.38 2.37 12.27
N ASP A 280 -19.36 1.09 11.88
CA ASP A 280 -19.13 -0.02 12.78
C ASP A 280 -17.67 -0.52 12.79
N ALA A 281 -16.95 -0.45 11.66
CA ALA A 281 -15.70 -1.19 11.46
C ALA A 281 -14.59 -0.87 12.48
N SER A 282 -14.41 0.40 12.85
CA SER A 282 -13.45 0.80 13.89
C SER A 282 -13.92 0.43 15.30
N GLN A 283 -15.24 0.43 15.53
CA GLN A 283 -15.86 -0.03 16.79
C GLN A 283 -15.73 -1.56 16.98
N LEU A 284 -15.63 -2.32 15.88
CA LEU A 284 -15.41 -3.78 15.91
C LEU A 284 -14.06 -4.18 16.53
N SER A 285 -13.11 -3.26 16.61
CA SER A 285 -11.79 -3.49 17.20
C SER A 285 -11.74 -3.27 18.72
N GLN A 286 -12.84 -2.82 19.35
CA GLN A 286 -12.86 -2.50 20.78
C GLN A 286 -12.65 -3.76 21.65
N PRO A 287 -11.76 -3.72 22.66
CA PRO A 287 -11.36 -4.90 23.44
C PRO A 287 -12.41 -5.41 24.43
N LEU A 288 -13.56 -4.73 24.57
CA LEU A 288 -14.56 -5.04 25.59
C LEU A 288 -15.40 -6.29 25.30
N GLN A 289 -15.36 -6.81 24.07
CA GLN A 289 -16.11 -8.00 23.66
C GLN A 289 -15.20 -9.21 23.50
N ALA A 290 -15.73 -10.40 23.80
CA ALA A 290 -15.03 -11.66 23.53
C ALA A 290 -14.61 -11.74 22.06
N ILE A 291 -13.36 -12.15 21.79
CA ILE A 291 -12.77 -12.15 20.45
C ILE A 291 -13.59 -12.94 19.41
N ALA A 292 -14.20 -14.06 19.81
CA ALA A 292 -15.06 -14.84 18.92
C ALA A 292 -16.28 -14.06 18.41
N VAL A 293 -16.89 -13.22 19.28
CA VAL A 293 -18.03 -12.36 18.91
C VAL A 293 -17.58 -11.27 17.94
N ARG A 294 -16.39 -10.69 18.17
CA ARG A 294 -15.79 -9.70 17.26
C ARG A 294 -15.53 -10.30 15.88
N VAL A 295 -14.90 -11.48 15.84
CA VAL A 295 -14.64 -12.23 14.59
C VAL A 295 -15.93 -12.52 13.84
N GLU A 296 -16.95 -13.06 14.51
CA GLU A 296 -18.23 -13.38 13.87
C GLU A 296 -18.90 -12.14 13.27
N ARG A 297 -18.93 -11.03 14.02
CA ARG A 297 -19.55 -9.78 13.57
C ARG A 297 -18.83 -9.20 12.35
N VAL A 298 -17.50 -9.11 12.40
CA VAL A 298 -16.66 -8.67 11.27
C VAL A 298 -16.85 -9.58 10.06
N PHE A 299 -16.80 -10.91 10.25
CA PHE A 299 -16.98 -11.87 9.18
C PHE A 299 -18.32 -11.67 8.46
N ARG A 300 -19.41 -11.53 9.21
CA ARG A 300 -20.74 -11.27 8.65
C ARG A 300 -20.76 -9.96 7.85
N LEU A 301 -20.18 -8.90 8.40
CA LEU A 301 -20.11 -7.60 7.74
C LEU A 301 -19.34 -7.68 6.42
N TRP A 302 -18.11 -8.18 6.47
CA TRP A 302 -17.24 -8.33 5.31
C TRP A 302 -17.83 -9.24 4.23
N ARG A 303 -18.55 -10.31 4.62
CA ARG A 303 -19.25 -11.15 3.67
C ARG A 303 -20.29 -10.37 2.85
N THR A 304 -20.94 -9.37 3.44
CA THR A 304 -21.88 -8.52 2.69
C THR A 304 -21.19 -7.67 1.63
N LEU A 305 -19.90 -7.35 1.81
CA LEU A 305 -19.11 -6.53 0.90
C LEU A 305 -18.60 -7.28 -0.33
N ILE A 306 -18.64 -8.61 -0.34
CA ILE A 306 -18.16 -9.42 -1.46
C ILE A 306 -19.24 -9.48 -2.56
N PRO A 307 -18.92 -9.17 -3.84
CA PRO A 307 -19.87 -9.32 -4.93
C PRO A 307 -20.26 -10.78 -5.17
N ALA A 308 -21.46 -11.01 -5.68
CA ALA A 308 -21.91 -12.36 -6.05
C ALA A 308 -20.96 -12.94 -7.13
N GLY A 309 -20.54 -14.20 -6.95
CA GLY A 309 -19.64 -14.89 -7.89
C GLY A 309 -18.18 -14.96 -7.45
N TYR A 310 -17.77 -14.19 -6.44
CA TYR A 310 -16.45 -14.35 -5.83
C TYR A 310 -16.46 -15.44 -4.75
N ALA A 311 -15.43 -16.29 -4.76
CA ALA A 311 -15.29 -17.34 -3.75
C ALA A 311 -15.05 -16.73 -2.37
N SER A 312 -15.91 -17.07 -1.41
CA SER A 312 -15.81 -16.61 -0.01
C SER A 312 -15.43 -17.72 0.96
N ASP A 313 -15.09 -18.92 0.47
CA ASP A 313 -14.92 -20.12 1.29
C ASP A 313 -13.77 -19.98 2.31
N LYS A 314 -12.76 -19.16 1.97
CA LYS A 314 -11.63 -18.87 2.84
C LYS A 314 -11.81 -17.61 3.70
N LEU A 315 -12.88 -16.85 3.52
CA LEU A 315 -13.04 -15.54 4.19
C LEU A 315 -13.01 -15.66 5.71
N LEU A 316 -13.64 -16.70 6.27
CA LEU A 316 -13.63 -16.89 7.72
C LEU A 316 -12.21 -17.12 8.24
N ARG A 317 -11.39 -17.91 7.52
CA ARG A 317 -9.97 -18.12 7.84
C ARG A 317 -9.19 -16.81 7.77
N SER A 318 -9.33 -16.06 6.68
CA SER A 318 -8.67 -14.75 6.54
C SER A 318 -9.11 -13.75 7.61
N THR A 319 -10.36 -13.83 8.06
CA THR A 319 -10.87 -13.00 9.17
C THR A 319 -10.18 -13.36 10.48
N VAL A 320 -10.06 -14.65 10.81
CA VAL A 320 -9.32 -15.09 12.00
C VAL A 320 -7.85 -14.68 11.92
N ASP A 321 -7.21 -14.84 10.76
CA ASP A 321 -5.82 -14.43 10.54
C ASP A 321 -5.61 -12.91 10.70
N ALA A 322 -6.54 -12.10 10.20
CA ALA A 322 -6.49 -10.64 10.36
C ALA A 322 -6.54 -10.23 11.84
N PHE A 323 -7.44 -10.84 12.62
CA PHE A 323 -7.49 -10.62 14.06
C PHE A 323 -6.25 -11.15 14.79
N LEU A 324 -5.66 -12.25 14.32
CA LEU A 324 -4.44 -12.81 14.90
C LEU A 324 -3.25 -11.88 14.68
N ILE A 325 -3.10 -11.33 13.47
CA ILE A 325 -2.10 -10.30 13.15
C ILE A 325 -2.30 -9.07 14.05
N GLN A 326 -3.54 -8.56 14.16
CA GLN A 326 -3.84 -7.42 15.03
C GLN A 326 -3.51 -7.72 16.51
N ALA A 327 -3.83 -8.91 17.00
CA ALA A 327 -3.54 -9.32 18.37
C ALA A 327 -2.02 -9.38 18.65
N VAL A 328 -1.23 -9.89 17.69
CA VAL A 328 0.24 -9.88 17.75
C VAL A 328 0.77 -8.45 17.79
N ARG A 329 0.33 -7.58 16.89
CA ARG A 329 0.75 -6.17 16.83
C ARG A 329 0.43 -5.39 18.11
N ARG A 330 -0.67 -5.73 18.78
CA ARG A 330 -1.09 -5.14 20.07
C ARG A 330 -0.47 -5.81 21.30
N GLY A 331 0.27 -6.90 21.15
CA GLY A 331 0.77 -7.69 22.27
C GLY A 331 -0.33 -8.32 23.14
N SER A 332 -1.51 -8.63 22.57
CA SER A 332 -2.66 -9.18 23.29
C SER A 332 -2.56 -10.70 23.43
N PHE A 333 -1.79 -11.19 24.41
CA PHE A 333 -1.58 -12.61 24.66
C PHE A 333 -2.89 -13.42 24.80
N GLN A 334 -3.90 -12.84 25.45
CA GLN A 334 -5.20 -13.47 25.63
C GLN A 334 -5.92 -13.68 24.29
N ASP A 335 -5.93 -12.65 23.42
CA ASP A 335 -6.56 -12.76 22.11
C ASP A 335 -5.78 -13.72 21.20
N ILE A 336 -4.44 -13.69 21.24
CA ILE A 336 -3.59 -14.64 20.49
C ILE A 336 -3.96 -16.08 20.87
N ASN A 337 -3.99 -16.41 22.16
CA ASN A 337 -4.31 -17.77 22.60
C ASN A 337 -5.73 -18.19 22.19
N ALA A 338 -6.72 -17.31 22.32
CA ALA A 338 -8.09 -17.59 21.93
C ALA A 338 -8.23 -17.81 20.41
N LEU A 339 -7.58 -16.98 19.59
CA LEU A 339 -7.58 -17.09 18.12
C LEU A 339 -6.85 -18.34 17.63
N LEU A 340 -5.72 -18.70 18.25
CA LEU A 340 -5.02 -19.96 17.96
C LEU A 340 -5.85 -21.20 18.34
N GLY A 341 -6.79 -21.07 19.28
CA GLY A 341 -7.80 -22.09 19.59
C GLY A 341 -8.89 -22.23 18.52
N MET A 342 -9.13 -21.19 17.71
CA MET A 342 -10.13 -21.21 16.64
C MET A 342 -9.66 -21.97 15.39
N THR A 343 -8.35 -22.23 15.23
CA THR A 343 -7.77 -22.99 14.10
C THR A 343 -8.46 -24.33 13.86
N ALA A 344 -8.92 -25.02 14.91
CA ALA A 344 -9.65 -26.28 14.78
C ALA A 344 -10.97 -26.16 13.98
N THR A 345 -11.57 -24.95 13.95
CA THR A 345 -12.83 -24.67 13.24
C THR A 345 -12.60 -24.20 11.81
N VAL A 346 -11.55 -23.40 11.57
CA VAL A 346 -11.33 -22.71 10.30
C VAL A 346 -10.21 -23.32 9.43
N GLY A 347 -9.54 -24.36 9.94
CA GLY A 347 -8.38 -24.98 9.31
C GLY A 347 -7.08 -24.20 9.53
N PRO A 348 -5.92 -24.82 9.26
CA PRO A 348 -4.61 -24.19 9.44
C PRO A 348 -4.33 -23.09 8.40
N SER A 349 -3.46 -22.15 8.73
CA SER A 349 -2.95 -21.10 7.83
C SER A 349 -1.44 -20.87 8.02
N PRO A 350 -0.74 -20.25 7.06
CA PRO A 350 0.65 -19.85 7.29
C PRO A 350 0.80 -18.89 8.48
N VAL A 351 -0.17 -17.99 8.66
CA VAL A 351 -0.20 -17.01 9.76
C VAL A 351 -0.27 -17.72 11.12
N ASP A 352 -1.21 -18.67 11.30
CA ASP A 352 -1.35 -19.32 12.60
C ASP A 352 -0.20 -20.27 12.94
N ALA A 353 0.38 -20.94 11.94
CA ALA A 353 1.57 -21.75 12.11
C ALA A 353 2.75 -20.92 12.63
N GLU A 354 2.98 -19.76 12.01
CA GLU A 354 4.11 -18.89 12.32
C GLU A 354 3.90 -18.16 13.66
N VAL A 355 2.69 -17.66 13.94
CA VAL A 355 2.37 -17.06 15.23
C VAL A 355 2.48 -18.08 16.37
N ARG A 356 1.97 -19.30 16.18
CA ARG A 356 2.11 -20.38 17.16
C ARG A 356 3.58 -20.68 17.47
N ARG A 357 4.41 -20.83 16.43
CA ARG A 357 5.84 -21.09 16.57
C ARG A 357 6.54 -20.07 17.46
N ILE A 358 6.33 -18.78 17.23
CA ILE A 358 6.95 -17.72 18.04
C ILE A 358 6.36 -17.67 19.45
N PHE A 359 5.04 -17.86 19.58
CA PHE A 359 4.35 -17.81 20.87
C PHE A 359 4.81 -18.94 21.81
N GLU A 360 5.00 -20.15 21.28
CA GLU A 360 5.50 -21.30 22.04
C GLU A 360 6.94 -21.05 22.55
N ILE A 361 7.82 -20.52 21.69
CA ILE A 361 9.19 -20.13 22.09
C ILE A 361 9.17 -19.11 23.24
N GLN A 362 8.28 -18.11 23.18
CA GLN A 362 8.17 -17.10 24.23
C GLN A 362 7.72 -17.70 25.57
N ILE A 363 6.77 -18.64 25.56
CA ILE A 363 6.31 -19.33 26.77
C ILE A 363 7.43 -20.19 27.38
N GLU A 364 8.19 -20.90 26.55
CA GLU A 364 9.32 -21.71 27.01
C GLU A 364 10.39 -20.85 27.69
N VAL A 365 10.78 -19.73 27.07
CA VAL A 365 11.75 -18.77 27.62
C VAL A 365 11.25 -18.17 28.94
N ALA A 366 9.97 -17.78 29.02
CA ALA A 366 9.39 -17.23 30.25
C ALA A 366 9.35 -18.25 31.40
N THR A 367 9.07 -19.52 31.08
CA THR A 367 9.05 -20.61 32.07
C THR A 367 10.45 -20.87 32.61
N PHE A 368 11.47 -20.88 31.76
CA PHE A 368 12.86 -21.07 32.18
C PHE A 368 13.38 -19.93 33.06
N ALA A 369 13.01 -18.68 32.77
CA ALA A 369 13.41 -17.51 33.57
C ALA A 369 12.75 -17.46 34.96
N SER A 370 11.71 -18.26 35.20
CA SER A 370 10.99 -18.33 36.48
C SER A 370 11.48 -19.44 37.42
N GLN A 371 12.38 -20.29 36.95
CA GLN A 371 13.07 -21.34 37.71
C GLN A 371 14.42 -20.83 38.20
#